data_AF-A0ABD1U130-F1
#
_entry.id   AF-A0ABD1U130-F1
#
_cell.length_a   1.000
_cell.length_b   1.000
_cell.length_c   1.000
_cell.angle_alpha   90.00
_cell.angle_beta   90.00
_cell.angle_gamma   90.00
#
_symmetry.space_group_name_H-M   'P 1'
#
loop_
_entity.id
_entity.type
_entity.pdbx_description
1 polymer ?
#
loop_
_entity_poly.entity_id
_entity_poly.type
_entity_poly.pdbx_seq_one_letter_code
_entity_poly.pdbx_strand_id
1 'polypeptide(L)'
;MAKNSAAGILAALASATLGVEYSYAEGSFSFNPFSTSSPAPAAPQAATEPENPPAAEPARVRNDNPRTTSAGFDPEALERGAKALREINSSGNAKKVFEVMKKQEETRQQELAAKAAEFKAMQAQQEIERQRVAYDEQKKLAQQQAQIKSQMARYEDELARKRMQAENEHQRARNQELVKMQEESAMRQEAARRATEDQIQAQRRQTEREKAEIERETIRVRALAEAEGRAHEAKLAEDVNRRMLVERANAEREKWVAAINTTFDHIGGGLRAILTDQNKLIVAVGGVTALAAGIYTTREGARVIWSYVDRILGQPSLIRESSRGKYPWSGLFSRAITNRSSGTQHANGFGDVILHPSLQKRIEQLANATANTKAHQAPFRNMLFYGPPGTGKTMAARELARKSGLDYALMTGGDVAPLGSQAVTKIHQLFDWAKKSNKGLLLFIDEADAFLCERNKTYMSEAQRSALNALLFRTGDQSKDFVLALATNRPGDLDSAVADRIDEVLEFPLPGEDERYKLLKLYLDKYIARAGARKPGLFSSLFQKDQKKIEIVGINDDILKEAAEKTGGFSGREIAKLMASVQAAVYGSKNCVLDPNLFREVVDYKVAEHQQRRKLAATEGEVDVK
;
A
#
# COMPACT_ATOMS: atom_id res chain seq x y z
N MET A 1 -1.67 61.39 16.83
CA MET A 1 -1.40 61.11 18.25
C MET A 1 -1.10 59.62 18.38
N ALA A 2 -0.01 59.32 19.10
CA ALA A 2 0.40 58.10 19.81
C ALA A 2 -0.58 56.90 19.86
N LYS A 3 -0.19 55.63 19.99
CA LYS A 3 1.07 54.88 20.16
C LYS A 3 0.69 53.39 20.27
N ASN A 4 1.64 52.51 19.96
CA ASN A 4 1.87 51.16 20.54
C ASN A 4 0.83 50.04 20.32
N SER A 5 1.14 48.75 20.34
CA SER A 5 2.34 47.88 20.22
C SER A 5 1.84 46.46 20.58
N ALA A 6 2.21 45.43 19.81
CA ALA A 6 2.43 44.02 20.21
C ALA A 6 2.45 43.18 18.91
N ALA A 7 3.54 42.64 18.36
CA ALA A 7 4.70 41.90 18.88
C ALA A 7 4.40 40.47 19.37
N GLY A 8 4.77 39.49 18.53
CA GLY A 8 5.23 38.15 18.90
C GLY A 8 4.28 36.98 18.58
N ILE A 9 4.69 35.80 18.06
CA ILE A 9 5.99 35.16 17.82
C ILE A 9 5.78 34.00 16.79
N LEU A 10 6.69 33.91 15.81
CA LEU A 10 7.36 32.75 15.14
C LEU A 10 6.62 31.38 15.01
N ALA A 11 6.40 30.82 13.82
CA ALA A 11 7.32 30.14 12.89
C ALA A 11 7.67 28.68 13.25
N ALA A 12 7.36 27.74 12.33
CA ALA A 12 8.18 26.56 12.03
C ALA A 12 7.62 25.80 10.80
N LEU A 13 8.28 25.99 9.65
CA LEU A 13 8.15 25.19 8.44
C LEU A 13 9.01 23.94 8.59
N ALA A 14 8.43 22.75 8.43
CA ALA A 14 9.17 21.50 8.29
C ALA A 14 9.06 21.01 6.84
N SER A 15 10.19 21.08 6.15
CA SER A 15 10.44 20.46 4.85
C SER A 15 10.57 18.95 5.01
N ALA A 16 9.87 18.18 4.16
CA ALA A 16 10.13 16.76 3.98
C ALA A 16 10.64 16.55 2.54
N THR A 17 11.93 16.31 2.41
CA THR A 17 12.60 15.89 1.17
C THR A 17 12.65 14.37 1.10
N LEU A 18 12.32 13.87 -0.10
CA LEU A 18 12.37 12.48 -0.54
C LEU A 18 13.82 12.00 -0.67
N GLY A 19 14.09 10.76 -0.29
CA GLY A 19 15.32 10.04 -0.59
C GLY A 19 15.03 8.55 -0.79
N VAL A 20 15.15 8.10 -2.03
CA VAL A 20 15.13 6.70 -2.48
C VAL A 20 16.53 6.42 -2.99
N GLU A 21 17.25 5.40 -2.48
CA GLU A 21 18.25 4.65 -3.27
C GLU A 21 18.45 3.20 -2.77
N TYR A 22 18.31 2.30 -3.74
CA TYR A 22 18.98 1.03 -4.05
C TYR A 22 19.69 0.16 -3.00
N SER A 23 19.32 -1.12 -3.02
CA SER A 23 20.03 -2.23 -2.39
C SER A 23 20.69 -3.10 -3.48
N TYR A 24 22.00 -3.35 -3.34
CA TYR A 24 22.71 -4.45 -4.01
C TYR A 24 23.14 -5.46 -2.95
N ALA A 25 22.97 -6.74 -3.29
CA ALA A 25 23.33 -7.90 -2.49
C ALA A 25 24.71 -8.45 -2.91
N GLU A 26 25.46 -8.93 -1.92
CA GLU A 26 26.42 -10.06 -1.84
C GLU A 26 27.24 -9.79 -0.56
N GLY A 27 27.47 -10.67 0.40
CA GLY A 27 27.54 -12.12 0.38
C GLY A 27 28.90 -12.52 0.97
N SER A 28 28.96 -12.97 2.22
CA SER A 28 29.93 -13.98 2.70
C SER A 28 29.62 -14.37 4.15
N PHE A 29 29.05 -15.56 4.29
CA PHE A 29 29.04 -16.32 5.52
C PHE A 29 30.40 -17.00 5.71
N SER A 30 30.93 -17.00 6.93
CA SER A 30 31.84 -18.05 7.39
C SER A 30 31.62 -18.35 8.87
N PHE A 31 31.56 -19.66 9.13
CA PHE A 31 31.42 -20.32 10.42
C PHE A 31 32.64 -20.12 11.32
N ASN A 32 32.44 -20.12 12.63
CA ASN A 32 33.22 -20.99 13.53
C ASN A 32 32.53 -21.18 14.90
N PRO A 33 32.87 -22.28 15.63
CA PRO A 33 32.01 -22.97 16.57
C PRO A 33 32.46 -22.82 18.03
N PHE A 34 31.78 -23.56 18.92
CA PHE A 34 32.00 -23.79 20.36
C PHE A 34 31.13 -23.00 21.35
N SER A 35 29.99 -23.62 21.65
CA SER A 35 29.52 -24.01 22.99
C SER A 35 30.22 -23.41 24.21
N THR A 36 29.43 -22.76 25.09
CA THR A 36 29.39 -23.09 26.51
C THR A 36 27.99 -22.84 27.07
N SER A 37 27.48 -23.87 27.74
CA SER A 37 26.20 -23.97 28.43
C SER A 37 26.29 -23.40 29.86
N SER A 38 25.35 -22.55 30.26
CA SER A 38 24.88 -22.38 31.66
C SER A 38 23.63 -21.50 31.71
N PRO A 39 22.80 -21.61 32.77
CA PRO A 39 21.36 -21.82 32.62
C PRO A 39 20.50 -20.56 32.82
N ALA A 40 19.28 -20.63 32.27
CA ALA A 40 18.19 -19.69 32.50
C ALA A 40 17.59 -19.85 33.92
N PRO A 41 17.04 -18.78 34.51
CA PRO A 41 16.38 -18.83 35.81
C PRO A 41 15.00 -19.52 35.72
N ALA A 42 14.71 -20.35 36.72
CA ALA A 42 13.54 -21.19 36.81
C ALA A 42 12.22 -20.41 36.91
N ALA A 43 11.21 -20.90 36.19
CA ALA A 43 9.80 -20.62 36.42
C ALA A 43 9.32 -21.32 37.72
N PRO A 44 8.48 -20.68 38.55
CA PRO A 44 7.87 -21.36 39.67
C PRO A 44 6.79 -22.35 39.20
N GLN A 45 6.89 -23.56 39.75
CA GLN A 45 6.07 -24.72 39.47
C GLN A 45 4.62 -24.54 39.92
N ALA A 46 3.72 -25.20 39.19
CA ALA A 46 2.33 -25.41 39.55
C ALA A 46 2.23 -26.08 40.93
N ALA A 47 1.60 -25.38 41.88
CA ALA A 47 1.20 -25.94 43.15
C ALA A 47 -0.06 -26.81 42.93
N THR A 48 0.08 -28.07 43.33
CA THR A 48 -0.98 -29.04 43.59
C THR A 48 -2.07 -28.45 44.48
N GLU A 49 -3.32 -28.74 44.12
CA GLU A 49 -4.54 -28.48 44.87
C GLU A 49 -4.40 -28.92 46.33
N PRO A 50 -4.72 -28.05 47.32
CA PRO A 50 -5.07 -28.51 48.65
C PRO A 50 -6.55 -28.89 48.69
N GLU A 51 -6.78 -30.10 49.18
CA GLU A 51 -8.08 -30.65 49.56
C GLU A 51 -8.94 -29.66 50.36
N ASN A 52 -10.24 -29.71 50.10
CA ASN A 52 -11.28 -29.11 50.92
C ASN A 52 -11.08 -29.45 52.41
N PRO A 53 -11.11 -28.49 53.34
CA PRO A 53 -11.25 -28.83 54.74
C PRO A 53 -12.64 -29.46 54.97
N PRO A 54 -12.75 -30.59 55.68
CA PRO A 54 -14.05 -31.08 56.11
C PRO A 54 -14.67 -30.06 57.07
N ALA A 55 -15.97 -29.82 56.90
CA ALA A 55 -16.77 -29.00 57.79
C ALA A 55 -16.52 -29.43 59.25
N ALA A 56 -16.13 -28.47 60.09
CA ALA A 56 -16.03 -28.69 61.52
C ALA A 56 -17.41 -29.11 62.05
N GLU A 57 -17.54 -30.38 62.42
CA GLU A 57 -18.65 -30.87 63.23
C GLU A 57 -18.72 -30.04 64.52
N PRO A 58 -19.91 -29.66 65.01
CA PRO A 58 -20.01 -29.03 66.31
C PRO A 58 -19.45 -30.00 67.36
N ALA A 59 -18.53 -29.51 68.19
CA ALA A 59 -17.95 -30.25 69.30
C ALA A 59 -19.05 -30.95 70.09
N ARG A 60 -19.07 -32.28 70.06
CA ARG A 60 -19.93 -33.08 70.93
C ARG A 60 -19.49 -32.77 72.36
N VAL A 61 -20.30 -31.99 73.07
CA VAL A 61 -20.19 -31.84 74.52
C VAL A 61 -20.29 -33.24 75.11
N ARG A 62 -19.19 -33.72 75.70
CA ARG A 62 -19.14 -34.97 76.42
C ARG A 62 -20.06 -34.82 77.63
N ASN A 63 -21.22 -35.47 77.57
CA ASN A 63 -22.17 -35.49 78.67
C ASN A 63 -21.63 -36.51 79.69
N ASP A 64 -20.84 -36.04 80.65
CA ASP A 64 -20.28 -36.86 81.75
C ASP A 64 -21.32 -37.09 82.88
N ASN A 65 -22.61 -37.11 82.55
CA ASN A 65 -23.63 -37.66 83.43
C ASN A 65 -23.77 -39.17 83.14
N PRO A 66 -23.81 -40.02 84.19
CA PRO A 66 -23.97 -41.46 83.99
C PRO A 66 -25.23 -41.69 83.15
N ARG A 67 -25.12 -42.60 82.17
CA ARG A 67 -26.24 -43.10 81.36
C ARG A 67 -27.35 -43.58 82.30
N THR A 68 -28.27 -42.69 82.66
CA THR A 68 -29.62 -43.10 82.98
C THR A 68 -30.24 -43.52 81.66
N THR A 69 -31.00 -44.60 81.74
CA THR A 69 -31.77 -45.19 80.65
C THR A 69 -32.43 -44.11 79.79
N SER A 70 -32.50 -44.37 78.48
CA SER A 70 -32.94 -43.47 77.41
C SER A 70 -34.41 -43.02 77.43
N ALA A 71 -35.01 -42.95 78.61
CA ALA A 71 -36.16 -42.14 78.95
C ALA A 71 -36.04 -41.90 80.46
N GLY A 72 -36.11 -40.65 80.91
CA GLY A 72 -36.18 -40.29 82.34
C GLY A 72 -37.49 -40.79 82.96
N PHE A 73 -37.65 -42.10 82.99
CA PHE A 73 -38.85 -42.82 83.34
C PHE A 73 -38.60 -43.45 84.69
N ASP A 74 -39.16 -42.83 85.72
CA ASP A 74 -38.97 -43.22 87.11
C ASP A 74 -40.16 -44.13 87.50
N PRO A 75 -40.01 -45.47 87.45
CA PRO A 75 -41.13 -46.41 87.55
C PRO A 75 -41.84 -46.32 88.91
N GLU A 76 -41.12 -45.96 89.98
CA GLU A 76 -41.70 -45.72 91.30
C GLU A 76 -42.58 -44.47 91.36
N ALA A 77 -42.23 -43.41 90.61
CA ALA A 77 -43.03 -42.20 90.55
C ALA A 77 -44.35 -42.47 89.81
N LEU A 78 -44.31 -43.35 88.81
CA LEU A 78 -45.49 -43.78 88.07
C LEU A 78 -46.39 -44.69 88.89
N GLU A 79 -45.82 -45.60 89.70
CA GLU A 79 -46.59 -46.43 90.63
C GLU A 79 -47.23 -45.59 91.75
N ARG A 80 -46.47 -44.63 92.33
CA ARG A 80 -47.01 -43.65 93.29
C ARG A 80 -48.10 -42.78 92.67
N GLY A 81 -47.91 -42.32 91.43
CA GLY A 81 -48.90 -41.55 90.67
C GLY A 81 -50.16 -42.36 90.38
N ALA A 82 -50.02 -43.62 89.97
CA ALA A 82 -51.14 -44.53 89.72
C ALA A 82 -51.95 -44.83 90.99
N LYS A 83 -51.27 -44.97 92.14
CA LYS A 83 -51.94 -45.13 93.45
C LYS A 83 -52.69 -43.85 93.85
N ALA A 84 -52.06 -42.69 93.72
CA ALA A 84 -52.69 -41.39 94.00
C ALA A 84 -53.91 -41.13 93.09
N LEU A 85 -53.84 -41.48 91.80
CA LEU A 85 -54.96 -41.35 90.87
C LEU A 85 -56.14 -42.26 91.22
N ARG A 86 -55.88 -43.48 91.72
CA ARG A 86 -56.94 -44.40 92.20
C ARG A 86 -57.65 -43.85 93.44
N GLU A 87 -56.91 -43.27 94.37
CA GLU A 87 -57.46 -42.64 95.59
C GLU A 87 -58.23 -41.34 95.27
N ILE A 88 -57.78 -40.56 94.29
CA ILE A 88 -58.49 -39.35 93.84
C ILE A 88 -59.80 -39.72 93.14
N ASN A 89 -59.81 -40.80 92.33
CA ASN A 89 -60.98 -41.25 91.58
C ASN A 89 -62.11 -41.82 92.47
N SER A 90 -61.78 -42.39 93.64
CA SER A 90 -62.78 -42.88 94.60
C SER A 90 -63.42 -41.77 95.43
N SER A 91 -62.91 -40.53 95.35
CA SER A 91 -63.45 -39.37 96.07
C SER A 91 -64.62 -38.71 95.32
N GLY A 92 -65.63 -38.20 96.06
CA GLY A 92 -66.80 -37.54 95.47
C GLY A 92 -66.52 -36.27 94.66
N ASN A 93 -65.28 -35.72 94.71
CA ASN A 93 -64.87 -34.48 94.04
C ASN A 93 -63.87 -34.69 92.88
N ALA A 94 -63.63 -35.93 92.46
CA ALA A 94 -62.62 -36.29 91.46
C ALA A 94 -62.63 -35.41 90.18
N LYS A 95 -63.82 -35.11 89.63
CA LYS A 95 -63.98 -34.32 88.40
C LYS A 95 -63.36 -32.92 88.48
N LYS A 96 -63.54 -32.23 89.61
CA LYS A 96 -62.98 -30.88 89.83
C LYS A 96 -61.46 -30.92 89.95
N VAL A 97 -60.91 -31.95 90.59
CA VAL A 97 -59.46 -32.15 90.73
C VAL A 97 -58.81 -32.40 89.37
N PHE A 98 -59.43 -33.25 88.53
CA PHE A 98 -58.94 -33.49 87.17
C PHE A 98 -58.99 -32.25 86.28
N GLU A 99 -60.03 -31.42 86.37
CA GLU A 99 -60.08 -30.15 85.64
C GLU A 99 -58.97 -29.17 86.07
N VAL A 100 -58.67 -29.10 87.37
CA VAL A 100 -57.57 -28.26 87.88
C VAL A 100 -56.22 -28.80 87.43
N MET A 101 -55.98 -30.11 87.51
CA MET A 101 -54.75 -30.73 87.00
C MET A 101 -54.59 -30.52 85.50
N LYS A 102 -55.67 -30.64 84.71
CA LYS A 102 -55.66 -30.39 83.27
C LYS A 102 -55.28 -28.94 82.97
N LYS A 103 -55.89 -27.97 83.65
CA LYS A 103 -55.53 -26.54 83.50
C LYS A 103 -54.08 -26.28 83.89
N GLN A 104 -53.58 -26.88 84.97
CA GLN A 104 -52.20 -26.73 85.42
C GLN A 104 -51.20 -27.30 84.39
N GLU A 105 -51.52 -28.43 83.77
CA GLU A 105 -50.69 -29.04 82.73
C GLU A 105 -50.71 -28.22 81.43
N GLU A 106 -51.87 -27.68 81.05
CA GLU A 106 -52.00 -26.75 79.92
C GLU A 106 -51.15 -25.48 80.14
N THR A 107 -51.20 -24.88 81.33
CA THR A 107 -50.34 -23.73 81.68
C THR A 107 -48.86 -24.10 81.62
N ARG A 108 -48.49 -25.27 82.13
CA ARG A 108 -47.11 -25.76 82.10
C ARG A 108 -46.61 -25.97 80.66
N GLN A 109 -47.45 -26.53 79.78
CA GLN A 109 -47.12 -26.70 78.37
C GLN A 109 -46.98 -25.36 77.66
N GLN A 110 -47.84 -24.38 77.98
CA GLN A 110 -47.73 -23.03 77.44
C GLN A 110 -46.45 -22.32 77.91
N GLU A 111 -46.07 -22.44 79.18
CA GLU A 111 -44.80 -21.90 79.69
C GLU A 111 -43.58 -22.53 79.03
N LEU A 112 -43.59 -23.86 78.83
CA LEU A 112 -42.52 -24.56 78.11
C LEU A 112 -42.46 -24.14 76.64
N ALA A 113 -43.61 -23.98 75.98
CA ALA A 113 -43.69 -23.51 74.61
C ALA A 113 -43.20 -22.06 74.47
N ALA A 114 -43.54 -21.18 75.42
CA ALA A 114 -43.06 -19.81 75.48
C ALA A 114 -41.53 -19.75 75.64
N LYS A 115 -40.97 -20.52 76.57
CA LYS A 115 -39.51 -20.63 76.76
C LYS A 115 -38.80 -21.19 75.51
N ALA A 116 -39.40 -22.18 74.85
CA ALA A 116 -38.86 -22.71 73.60
C ALA A 116 -38.89 -21.68 72.46
N ALA A 117 -39.94 -20.85 72.39
CA ALA A 117 -40.04 -19.77 71.42
C ALA A 117 -39.02 -18.64 71.69
N GLU A 118 -38.84 -18.25 72.95
CA GLU A 118 -37.82 -17.27 73.36
C GLU A 118 -36.41 -17.74 73.00
N PHE A 119 -36.08 -19.00 73.27
CA PHE A 119 -34.78 -19.56 72.91
C PHE A 119 -34.54 -19.57 71.40
N LYS A 120 -35.57 -19.93 70.61
CA LYS A 120 -35.49 -19.86 69.14
C LYS A 120 -35.30 -18.43 68.63
N ALA A 121 -35.99 -17.46 69.23
CA ALA A 121 -35.83 -16.05 68.88
C ALA A 121 -34.41 -15.55 69.21
N MET A 122 -33.86 -15.96 70.36
CA MET A 122 -32.48 -15.63 70.75
C MET A 122 -31.45 -16.25 69.79
N GLN A 123 -31.65 -17.51 69.36
CA GLN A 123 -30.79 -18.15 68.37
C GLN A 123 -30.85 -17.43 67.02
N ALA A 124 -32.05 -17.07 66.55
CA ALA A 124 -32.21 -16.33 65.31
C ALA A 124 -31.52 -14.95 65.36
N GLN A 125 -31.60 -14.25 66.49
CA GLN A 125 -30.87 -12.99 66.69
C GLN A 125 -29.35 -13.19 66.63
N GLN A 126 -28.82 -14.24 67.28
CA GLN A 126 -27.39 -14.56 67.22
C GLN A 126 -26.92 -14.90 65.80
N GLU A 127 -27.74 -15.60 65.01
CA GLU A 127 -27.43 -15.89 63.61
C GLU A 127 -27.39 -14.63 62.75
N ILE A 128 -28.36 -13.72 62.93
CA ILE A 128 -28.39 -12.43 62.24
C ILE A 128 -27.15 -11.59 62.59
N GLU A 129 -26.76 -11.54 63.87
CA GLU A 129 -25.55 -10.82 64.30
C GLU A 129 -24.28 -11.42 63.70
N ARG A 130 -24.16 -12.76 63.66
CA ARG A 130 -23.02 -13.43 63.01
C ARG A 130 -22.94 -13.10 61.52
N GLN A 131 -24.07 -13.12 60.82
CA GLN A 131 -24.11 -12.75 59.40
C GLN A 131 -23.69 -11.29 59.17
N ARG A 132 -24.14 -10.38 60.05
CA ARG A 132 -23.76 -8.96 59.99
C ARG A 132 -22.26 -8.76 60.18
N VAL A 133 -21.67 -9.41 61.18
CA VAL A 133 -20.22 -9.33 61.44
C VAL A 133 -19.42 -9.88 60.25
N ALA A 134 -19.81 -11.04 59.72
CA ALA A 134 -19.14 -11.63 58.55
C ALA A 134 -19.21 -10.72 57.31
N TYR A 135 -20.36 -10.06 57.10
CA TYR A 135 -20.52 -9.10 56.01
C TYR A 135 -19.65 -7.85 56.19
N ASP A 136 -19.59 -7.30 57.41
CA ASP A 136 -18.75 -6.14 57.72
C ASP A 136 -17.26 -6.45 57.58
N GLU A 137 -16.82 -7.67 57.92
CA GLU A 137 -15.45 -8.15 57.69
C GLU A 137 -15.13 -8.27 56.20
N GLN A 138 -16.01 -8.90 55.41
CA GLN A 138 -15.83 -9.00 53.95
C GLN A 138 -15.75 -7.63 53.29
N LYS A 139 -16.60 -6.68 53.70
CA LYS A 139 -16.58 -5.32 53.19
C LYS A 139 -15.25 -4.62 53.48
N LYS A 140 -14.70 -4.79 54.70
CA LYS A 140 -13.38 -4.22 55.07
C LYS A 140 -12.25 -4.83 54.24
N LEU A 141 -12.24 -6.16 54.05
CA LEU A 141 -11.24 -6.84 53.23
C LEU A 141 -11.29 -6.39 51.76
N ALA A 142 -12.49 -6.30 51.19
CA ALA A 142 -12.68 -5.82 49.82
C ALA A 142 -12.20 -4.36 49.66
N GLN A 143 -12.46 -3.50 50.66
CA GLN A 143 -12.01 -2.11 50.65
C GLN A 143 -10.48 -2.01 50.73
N GLN A 144 -9.82 -2.83 51.56
CA GLN A 144 -8.35 -2.89 51.62
C GLN A 144 -7.74 -3.39 50.31
N GLN A 145 -8.31 -4.44 49.71
CA GLN A 145 -7.86 -4.95 48.42
C GLN A 145 -8.01 -3.91 47.30
N ALA A 146 -9.13 -3.16 47.29
CA ALA A 146 -9.34 -2.08 46.34
C ALA A 146 -8.30 -0.96 46.51
N GLN A 147 -7.95 -0.60 47.75
CA GLN A 147 -6.92 0.39 48.02
C GLN A 147 -5.54 -0.07 47.53
N ILE A 148 -5.13 -1.30 47.85
CA ILE A 148 -3.85 -1.88 47.39
C ILE A 148 -3.80 -1.90 45.86
N LYS A 149 -4.87 -2.37 45.21
CA LYS A 149 -4.97 -2.41 43.75
C LYS A 149 -4.86 -1.00 43.12
N SER A 150 -5.48 0.00 43.74
CA SER A 150 -5.37 1.39 43.27
C SER A 150 -3.96 1.96 43.41
N GLN A 151 -3.23 1.59 44.47
CA GLN A 151 -1.83 2.01 44.66
C GLN A 151 -0.90 1.34 43.64
N MET A 152 -1.08 0.04 43.39
CA MET A 152 -0.32 -0.69 42.38
C MET A 152 -0.55 -0.11 40.98
N ALA A 153 -1.80 0.17 40.61
CA ALA A 153 -2.11 0.77 39.30
C ALA A 153 -1.46 2.15 39.12
N ARG A 154 -1.45 3.00 40.16
CA ARG A 154 -0.75 4.30 40.11
C ARG A 154 0.76 4.14 39.94
N TYR A 155 1.35 3.16 40.62
CA TYR A 155 2.77 2.87 40.51
C TYR A 155 3.14 2.34 39.11
N GLU A 156 2.31 1.47 38.55
CA GLU A 156 2.47 0.97 37.18
C GLU A 156 2.37 2.10 36.14
N ASP A 157 1.41 3.03 36.30
CA ASP A 157 1.28 4.21 35.44
C ASP A 157 2.51 5.13 35.52
N GLU A 158 3.06 5.35 36.72
CA GLU A 158 4.30 6.12 36.90
C GLU A 158 5.49 5.45 36.22
N LEU A 159 5.59 4.13 36.33
CA LEU A 159 6.67 3.35 35.72
C LEU A 159 6.56 3.32 34.20
N ALA A 160 5.34 3.24 33.66
CA ALA A 160 5.05 3.35 32.23
C ALA A 160 5.43 4.72 31.68
N ARG A 161 5.10 5.81 32.39
CA ARG A 161 5.53 7.17 32.02
C ARG A 161 7.05 7.31 31.98
N LYS A 162 7.76 6.74 32.96
CA LYS A 162 9.23 6.75 32.98
C LYS A 162 9.83 5.94 31.82
N ARG A 163 9.27 4.76 31.49
CA ARG A 163 9.69 3.97 30.31
C ARG A 163 9.48 4.74 29.01
N MET A 164 8.31 5.36 28.85
CA MET A 164 7.99 6.18 27.67
C MET A 164 8.94 7.38 27.53
N GLN A 165 9.31 8.03 28.64
CA GLN A 165 10.29 9.12 28.63
C GLN A 165 11.68 8.63 28.22
N ALA A 166 12.15 7.52 28.78
CA ALA A 166 13.44 6.92 28.42
C ALA A 166 13.49 6.47 26.96
N GLU A 167 12.41 5.87 26.44
CA GLU A 167 12.31 5.47 25.03
C GLU A 167 12.34 6.68 24.09
N ASN A 168 11.61 7.75 24.42
CA ASN A 168 11.64 9.00 23.66
C ASN A 168 13.02 9.65 23.66
N GLU A 169 13.73 9.64 24.80
CA GLU A 169 15.11 10.15 24.90
C GLU A 169 16.08 9.29 24.08
N HIS A 170 15.96 7.98 24.15
CA HIS A 170 16.78 7.07 23.35
C HIS A 170 16.51 7.22 21.84
N GLN A 171 15.25 7.45 21.45
CA GLN A 171 14.88 7.69 20.07
C GLN A 171 15.40 9.04 19.56
N ARG A 172 15.38 10.09 20.39
CA ARG A 172 16.02 11.38 20.08
C ARG A 172 17.53 11.23 19.89
N ALA A 173 18.20 10.47 20.74
CA ALA A 173 19.64 10.19 20.61
C ALA A 173 19.95 9.45 19.30
N ARG A 174 19.21 8.39 18.96
CA ARG A 174 19.36 7.66 17.68
C ARG A 174 19.11 8.56 16.46
N ASN A 175 18.09 9.41 16.51
CA ASN A 175 17.80 10.34 15.42
C ASN A 175 18.93 11.38 15.26
N GLN A 176 19.51 11.87 16.36
CA GLN A 176 20.66 12.77 16.31
C GLN A 176 21.90 12.09 15.72
N GLU A 177 22.16 10.83 16.05
CA GLU A 177 23.25 10.05 15.46
C GLU A 177 23.05 9.79 13.97
N LEU A 178 21.83 9.46 13.55
CA LEU A 178 21.49 9.27 12.14
C LEU A 178 21.68 10.56 11.33
N VAL A 179 21.28 11.71 11.87
CA VAL A 179 21.50 13.01 11.22
C VAL A 179 23.00 13.30 11.09
N LYS A 180 23.79 13.08 12.14
CA LYS A 180 25.25 13.24 12.07
C LYS A 180 25.89 12.31 11.03
N MET A 181 25.46 11.06 10.96
CA MET A 181 25.94 10.10 9.97
C MET A 181 25.57 10.52 8.54
N GLN A 182 24.36 11.06 8.35
CA GLN A 182 23.92 11.62 7.07
C GLN A 182 24.75 12.83 6.67
N GLU A 183 24.99 13.78 7.59
CA GLU A 183 25.85 14.95 7.35
C GLU A 183 27.29 14.53 6.99
N GLU A 184 27.88 13.56 7.70
CA GLU A 184 29.19 13.03 7.36
C GLU A 184 29.21 12.35 5.98
N SER A 185 28.16 11.60 5.63
CA SER A 185 28.05 10.95 4.32
C SER A 185 27.91 11.97 3.19
N ALA A 186 27.13 13.04 3.41
CA ALA A 186 26.96 14.13 2.45
C ALA A 186 28.29 14.88 2.25
N MET A 187 29.01 15.18 3.34
CA MET A 187 30.34 15.79 3.26
C MET A 187 31.35 14.91 2.52
N ARG A 188 31.33 13.58 2.73
CA ARG A 188 32.18 12.64 1.98
C ARG A 188 31.80 12.59 0.50
N GLN A 189 30.51 12.60 0.16
CA GLN A 189 30.05 12.61 -1.22
C GLN A 189 30.39 13.92 -1.94
N GLU A 190 30.25 15.07 -1.27
CA GLU A 190 30.66 16.37 -1.83
C GLU A 190 32.18 16.44 -2.04
N ALA A 191 32.97 15.95 -1.09
CA ALA A 191 34.42 15.86 -1.25
C ALA A 191 34.83 14.95 -2.41
N ALA A 192 34.16 13.79 -2.57
CA ALA A 192 34.39 12.88 -3.69
C ALA A 192 34.02 13.53 -5.04
N ARG A 193 32.89 14.25 -5.11
CA ARG A 193 32.50 14.99 -6.32
C ARG A 193 33.54 16.05 -6.70
N ARG A 194 33.99 16.87 -5.74
CA ARG A 194 35.05 17.86 -5.98
C ARG A 194 36.34 17.21 -6.48
N ALA A 195 36.77 16.11 -5.86
CA ALA A 195 37.94 15.37 -6.31
C ALA A 195 37.79 14.82 -7.73
N THR A 196 36.60 14.32 -8.11
CA THR A 196 36.34 13.87 -9.48
C THR A 196 36.29 15.02 -10.48
N GLU A 197 35.73 16.17 -10.11
CA GLU A 197 35.71 17.36 -10.96
C GLU A 197 37.13 17.88 -11.21
N ASP A 198 37.97 17.93 -10.18
CA ASP A 198 39.38 18.31 -10.28
C ASP A 198 40.17 17.35 -11.19
N GLN A 199 39.91 16.04 -11.09
CA GLN A 199 40.51 15.04 -11.97
C GLN A 199 40.09 15.22 -13.44
N ILE A 200 38.80 15.47 -13.71
CA ILE A 200 38.29 15.73 -15.06
C ILE A 200 38.91 17.01 -15.62
N GLN A 201 39.02 18.07 -14.81
CA GLN A 201 39.66 19.31 -15.24
C GLN A 201 41.16 19.13 -15.50
N ALA A 202 41.86 18.31 -14.70
CA ALA A 202 43.26 18.00 -14.93
C ALA A 202 43.45 17.21 -16.24
N GLN A 203 42.60 16.22 -16.50
CA GLN A 203 42.60 15.48 -17.77
C GLN A 203 42.31 16.40 -18.96
N ARG A 204 41.32 17.29 -18.85
CA ARG A 204 41.02 18.27 -19.91
C ARG A 204 42.24 19.15 -20.21
N ARG A 205 42.89 19.70 -19.18
CA ARG A 205 44.12 20.49 -19.35
C ARG A 205 45.25 19.70 -20.00
N GLN A 206 45.39 18.41 -19.71
CA GLN A 206 46.37 17.54 -20.39
C GLN A 206 46.01 17.35 -21.87
N THR A 207 44.75 17.00 -22.16
CA THR A 207 44.30 16.82 -23.56
C THR A 207 44.39 18.10 -24.38
N GLU A 208 44.16 19.27 -23.78
CA GLU A 208 44.32 20.57 -24.44
C GLU A 208 45.79 20.88 -24.73
N ARG A 209 46.72 20.52 -23.83
CA ARG A 209 48.17 20.66 -24.05
C ARG A 209 48.65 19.75 -25.19
N GLU A 210 48.24 18.48 -25.18
CA GLU A 210 48.58 17.53 -26.24
C GLU A 210 48.03 17.98 -27.60
N LYS A 211 46.77 18.47 -27.64
CA LYS A 211 46.20 19.04 -28.86
C LYS A 211 46.96 20.27 -29.34
N ALA A 212 47.34 21.18 -28.43
CA ALA A 212 48.12 22.36 -28.78
C ALA A 212 49.53 21.98 -29.31
N GLU A 213 50.14 20.90 -28.81
CA GLU A 213 51.40 20.38 -29.32
C GLU A 213 51.25 19.80 -30.73
N ILE A 214 50.22 18.96 -30.95
CA ILE A 214 49.90 18.41 -32.28
C ILE A 214 49.55 19.54 -33.27
N GLU A 215 48.81 20.56 -32.84
CA GLU A 215 48.51 21.74 -33.65
C GLU A 215 49.78 22.50 -34.01
N ARG A 216 50.74 22.66 -33.09
CA ARG A 216 52.03 23.29 -33.39
C ARG A 216 52.86 22.46 -34.37
N GLU A 217 52.87 21.14 -34.22
CA GLU A 217 53.56 20.25 -35.16
C GLU A 217 52.93 20.27 -36.55
N THR A 218 51.61 20.20 -36.62
CA THR A 218 50.87 20.28 -37.89
C THR A 218 51.03 21.65 -38.55
N ILE A 219 51.02 22.75 -37.79
CA ILE A 219 51.33 24.09 -38.31
C ILE A 219 52.77 24.15 -38.83
N ARG A 220 53.75 23.55 -38.15
CA ARG A 220 55.15 23.51 -38.62
C ARG A 220 55.30 22.70 -39.90
N VAL A 221 54.72 21.50 -39.96
CA VAL A 221 54.76 20.63 -41.15
C VAL A 221 54.04 21.29 -42.33
N ARG A 222 52.87 21.87 -42.07
CA ARG A 222 52.10 22.60 -43.08
C ARG A 222 52.84 23.85 -43.56
N ALA A 223 53.46 24.62 -42.66
CA ALA A 223 54.24 25.79 -43.03
C ALA A 223 55.49 25.45 -43.85
N LEU A 224 56.15 24.32 -43.57
CA LEU A 224 57.27 23.81 -44.37
C LEU A 224 56.80 23.35 -45.76
N ALA A 225 55.74 22.54 -45.83
CA ALA A 225 55.18 22.07 -47.09
C ALA A 225 54.63 23.23 -47.95
N GLU A 226 54.04 24.24 -47.31
CA GLU A 226 53.53 25.44 -47.98
C GLU A 226 54.66 26.41 -48.35
N ALA A 227 55.77 26.46 -47.61
CA ALA A 227 56.97 27.19 -48.00
C ALA A 227 57.67 26.54 -49.21
N GLU A 228 57.75 25.21 -49.24
CA GLU A 228 58.24 24.45 -50.40
C GLU A 228 57.31 24.61 -51.61
N GLY A 229 55.99 24.54 -51.39
CA GLY A 229 54.97 24.79 -52.40
C GLY A 229 55.01 26.21 -52.95
N ARG A 230 55.09 27.23 -52.08
CA ARG A 230 55.23 28.63 -52.48
C ARG A 230 56.57 28.95 -53.14
N ALA A 231 57.66 28.29 -52.76
CA ALA A 231 58.94 28.43 -53.47
C ALA A 231 58.87 27.85 -54.90
N HIS A 232 58.06 26.80 -55.10
CA HIS A 232 57.84 26.18 -56.40
C HIS A 232 56.82 26.95 -57.27
N GLU A 233 55.76 27.47 -56.66
CA GLU A 233 54.74 28.29 -57.31
C GLU A 233 55.23 29.71 -57.58
N ALA A 234 56.03 30.33 -56.71
CA ALA A 234 56.59 31.67 -56.94
C ALA A 234 57.51 31.69 -58.17
N LYS A 235 58.25 30.60 -58.43
CA LYS A 235 59.03 30.42 -59.67
C LYS A 235 58.15 30.36 -60.93
N LEU A 236 56.90 29.91 -60.81
CA LEU A 236 55.95 29.78 -61.93
C LEU A 236 54.99 30.98 -62.05
N ALA A 237 54.75 31.70 -60.94
CA ALA A 237 53.80 32.80 -60.83
C ALA A 237 54.43 34.20 -61.03
N GLU A 238 55.77 34.31 -60.98
CA GLU A 238 56.50 35.56 -61.26
C GLU A 238 56.19 36.09 -62.67
N ASP A 239 55.92 35.20 -63.63
CA ASP A 239 55.61 35.55 -65.02
C ASP A 239 54.15 35.95 -65.27
N VAL A 240 53.21 35.53 -64.41
CA VAL A 240 51.76 35.70 -64.66
C VAL A 240 51.13 36.80 -63.78
N ASN A 241 51.64 37.02 -62.56
CA ASN A 241 51.03 37.94 -61.60
C ASN A 241 51.41 39.43 -61.82
N ARG A 242 52.40 39.72 -62.67
CA ARG A 242 52.76 41.11 -63.05
C ARG A 242 51.68 41.78 -63.92
N ARG A 243 50.76 41.02 -64.52
CA ARG A 243 49.73 41.53 -65.45
C ARG A 243 48.36 41.70 -64.81
N MET A 244 48.02 40.92 -63.78
CA MET A 244 46.64 40.87 -63.26
C MET A 244 46.40 41.77 -62.03
N LEU A 245 47.46 42.27 -61.39
CA LEU A 245 47.39 43.09 -60.16
C LEU A 245 47.05 44.57 -60.40
N VAL A 246 47.03 45.04 -61.65
CA VAL A 246 46.68 46.44 -61.97
C VAL A 246 45.16 46.63 -62.14
N GLU A 247 44.40 45.57 -62.49
CA GLU A 247 43.00 45.72 -62.91
C GLU A 247 41.95 45.46 -61.82
N ARG A 248 42.28 44.73 -60.74
CA ARG A 248 41.29 44.37 -59.68
C ARG A 248 41.32 45.27 -58.44
N ALA A 249 42.34 46.09 -58.24
CA ALA A 249 42.50 46.89 -57.03
C ALA A 249 41.54 48.10 -56.91
N ASN A 250 40.91 48.52 -58.01
CA ASN A 250 40.11 49.75 -58.04
C ASN A 250 38.58 49.55 -57.93
N ALA A 251 38.05 48.33 -57.99
CA ALA A 251 36.60 48.11 -58.16
C ALA A 251 35.84 47.60 -56.91
N GLU A 252 36.50 47.19 -55.83
CA GLU A 252 35.84 46.52 -54.70
C GLU A 252 35.82 47.31 -53.38
N ARG A 253 36.48 48.47 -53.30
CA ARG A 253 36.50 49.31 -52.08
C ARG A 253 35.25 50.16 -51.86
N GLU A 254 34.40 50.37 -52.86
CA GLU A 254 33.23 51.28 -52.73
C GLU A 254 31.94 50.60 -52.25
N LYS A 255 31.85 49.27 -52.33
CA LYS A 255 30.61 48.54 -52.00
C LYS A 255 30.39 48.26 -50.51
N TRP A 256 31.46 48.28 -49.70
CA TRP A 256 31.39 47.93 -48.28
C TRP A 256 31.11 49.11 -47.33
N VAL A 257 31.32 50.35 -47.79
CA VAL A 257 31.13 51.55 -46.95
C VAL A 257 29.68 52.02 -46.96
N ALA A 258 28.90 51.71 -48.00
CA ALA A 258 27.50 52.12 -48.12
C ALA A 258 26.51 51.26 -47.30
N ALA A 259 26.88 50.02 -46.94
CA ALA A 259 25.98 49.09 -46.25
C ALA A 259 25.94 49.26 -44.71
N ILE A 260 26.90 50.00 -44.14
CA ILE A 260 27.07 50.09 -42.67
C ILE A 260 26.28 51.27 -42.07
N ASN A 261 25.93 52.29 -42.85
CA ASN A 261 25.26 53.50 -42.33
C ASN A 261 23.72 53.48 -42.37
N THR A 262 23.09 52.42 -42.89
CA THR A 262 21.62 52.35 -43.01
C THR A 262 20.94 51.50 -41.93
N THR A 263 21.70 50.86 -41.03
CA THR A 263 21.16 49.93 -40.02
C THR A 263 21.18 50.47 -38.58
N PHE A 264 21.66 51.69 -38.34
CA PHE A 264 21.78 52.24 -36.98
C PHE A 264 20.74 53.33 -36.60
N ASP A 265 19.93 53.84 -37.55
CA ASP A 265 19.05 55.00 -37.31
C ASP A 265 17.58 54.69 -36.94
N HIS A 266 17.19 53.42 -36.75
CA HIS A 266 15.79 53.07 -36.41
C HIS A 266 15.55 52.52 -35.00
N ILE A 267 16.58 52.38 -34.16
CA ILE A 267 16.43 51.83 -32.80
C ILE A 267 16.76 52.86 -31.70
N GLY A 268 17.41 53.99 -32.02
CA GLY A 268 17.91 54.95 -31.03
C GLY A 268 16.91 55.98 -30.48
N GLY A 269 15.78 56.24 -31.16
CA GLY A 269 14.90 57.37 -30.84
C GLY A 269 13.90 57.16 -29.70
N GLY A 270 13.39 55.93 -29.52
CA GLY A 270 12.31 55.64 -28.57
C GLY A 270 12.76 55.49 -27.11
N LEU A 271 13.97 54.96 -26.87
CA LEU A 271 14.46 54.74 -25.51
C LEU A 271 14.97 56.02 -24.82
N ARG A 272 15.53 56.98 -25.58
CA ARG A 272 16.05 58.23 -24.99
C ARG A 272 14.93 59.14 -24.48
N ALA A 273 13.75 59.14 -25.08
CA ALA A 273 12.61 59.93 -24.63
C ALA A 273 11.95 59.41 -23.33
N ILE A 274 12.16 58.14 -22.98
CA ILE A 274 11.67 57.54 -21.72
C ILE A 274 12.66 57.77 -20.57
N LEU A 275 13.94 58.00 -20.89
CA LEU A 275 15.00 58.27 -19.91
C LEU A 275 15.11 59.75 -19.49
N THR A 276 14.59 60.69 -20.27
CA THR A 276 14.69 62.14 -19.97
C THR A 276 13.48 62.73 -19.27
N ASP A 277 12.32 62.04 -19.24
CA ASP A 277 11.07 62.55 -18.68
C ASP A 277 10.68 61.78 -17.41
N GLN A 278 10.88 62.41 -16.24
CA GLN A 278 10.67 61.77 -14.93
C GLN A 278 9.25 61.23 -14.75
N ASN A 279 8.24 61.89 -15.31
CA ASN A 279 6.85 61.44 -15.18
C ASN A 279 6.59 60.17 -16.01
N LYS A 280 7.19 60.06 -17.21
CA LYS A 280 7.06 58.87 -18.06
C LYS A 280 7.86 57.69 -17.52
N LEU A 281 9.02 57.96 -16.90
CA LEU A 281 9.83 56.94 -16.25
C LEU A 281 9.09 56.34 -15.03
N ILE A 282 8.44 57.16 -14.19
CA ILE A 282 7.65 56.67 -13.05
C ILE A 282 6.48 55.79 -13.53
N VAL A 283 5.79 56.19 -14.59
CA VAL A 283 4.69 55.39 -15.17
C VAL A 283 5.21 54.08 -15.78
N ALA A 284 6.35 54.11 -16.47
CA ALA A 284 6.96 52.91 -17.04
C ALA A 284 7.44 51.95 -15.96
N VAL A 285 8.16 52.45 -14.96
CA VAL A 285 8.63 51.65 -13.82
C VAL A 285 7.44 51.11 -13.04
N GLY A 286 6.45 51.95 -12.71
CA GLY A 286 5.22 51.56 -12.02
C GLY A 286 4.38 50.53 -12.78
N GLY A 287 4.31 50.64 -14.11
CA GLY A 287 3.67 49.66 -14.97
C GLY A 287 4.39 48.31 -14.95
N VAL A 288 5.73 48.32 -14.99
CA VAL A 288 6.55 47.09 -14.91
C VAL A 288 6.46 46.45 -13.53
N THR A 289 6.50 47.22 -12.42
CA THR A 289 6.31 46.66 -11.08
C THR A 289 4.89 46.15 -10.84
N ALA A 290 3.86 46.84 -11.34
CA ALA A 290 2.48 46.35 -11.25
C ALA A 290 2.27 45.06 -12.04
N LEU A 291 2.88 44.94 -13.23
CA LEU A 291 2.87 43.69 -14.00
C LEU A 291 3.63 42.57 -13.29
N ALA A 292 4.82 42.86 -12.77
CA ALA A 292 5.61 41.88 -12.02
C ALA A 292 4.90 41.42 -10.75
N ALA A 293 4.29 42.34 -9.99
CA ALA A 293 3.49 42.03 -8.81
C ALA A 293 2.21 41.26 -9.16
N GLY A 294 1.53 41.62 -10.27
CA GLY A 294 0.36 40.90 -10.76
C GLY A 294 0.69 39.47 -11.19
N ILE A 295 1.79 39.26 -11.91
CA ILE A 295 2.27 37.93 -12.31
C ILE A 295 2.72 37.13 -11.07
N TYR A 296 3.40 37.74 -10.11
CA TYR A 296 3.87 37.06 -8.91
C TYR A 296 2.70 36.64 -8.00
N THR A 297 1.75 37.54 -7.74
CA THR A 297 0.57 37.25 -6.90
C THR A 297 -0.35 36.21 -7.53
N THR A 298 -0.54 36.23 -8.85
CA THR A 298 -1.31 35.18 -9.55
C THR A 298 -0.59 33.85 -9.59
N ARG A 299 0.73 33.84 -9.81
CA ARG A 299 1.52 32.60 -9.82
C ARG A 299 1.54 31.91 -8.45
N GLU A 300 1.82 32.66 -7.38
CA GLU A 300 1.89 32.08 -6.03
C GLU A 300 0.50 31.82 -5.46
N GLY A 301 -0.49 32.69 -5.74
CA GLY A 301 -1.89 32.46 -5.39
C GLY A 301 -2.47 31.21 -6.07
N ALA A 302 -2.21 31.03 -7.37
CA ALA A 302 -2.61 29.83 -8.08
C ALA A 302 -1.92 28.58 -7.53
N ARG A 303 -0.64 28.65 -7.13
CA ARG A 303 0.13 27.52 -6.58
C ARG A 303 -0.44 27.02 -5.24
N VAL A 304 -0.83 27.93 -4.35
CA VAL A 304 -1.44 27.58 -3.05
C VAL A 304 -2.84 27.00 -3.23
N ILE A 305 -3.65 27.60 -4.12
CA ILE A 305 -4.97 27.08 -4.46
C ILE A 305 -4.84 25.70 -5.14
N TRP A 306 -3.84 25.49 -6.00
CA TRP A 306 -3.57 24.21 -6.65
C TRP A 306 -3.18 23.10 -5.67
N SER A 307 -2.31 23.37 -4.70
CA SER A 307 -1.91 22.34 -3.74
C SER A 307 -3.08 21.86 -2.87
N TYR A 308 -4.01 22.76 -2.55
CA TYR A 308 -5.21 22.44 -1.79
C TYR A 308 -6.22 21.64 -2.63
N VAL A 309 -6.39 22.01 -3.90
CA VAL A 309 -7.24 21.31 -4.87
C VAL A 309 -6.73 19.90 -5.15
N ASP A 310 -5.42 19.72 -5.35
CA ASP A 310 -4.79 18.40 -5.54
C ASP A 310 -5.06 17.46 -4.34
N ARG A 311 -5.08 17.99 -3.12
CA ARG A 311 -5.30 17.18 -1.90
C ARG A 311 -6.74 16.69 -1.76
N ILE A 312 -7.70 17.41 -2.34
CA ILE A 312 -9.14 17.12 -2.21
C ILE A 312 -9.67 16.34 -3.43
N LEU A 313 -9.08 16.58 -4.61
CA LEU A 313 -9.56 16.07 -5.90
C LEU A 313 -8.56 15.16 -6.62
N GLY A 314 -7.35 15.01 -6.10
CA GLY A 314 -6.32 14.15 -6.67
C GLY A 314 -6.62 12.66 -6.53
N GLN A 315 -6.07 11.89 -7.48
CA GLN A 315 -6.10 10.43 -7.48
C GLN A 315 -5.37 9.88 -6.23
N PRO A 316 -5.97 8.94 -5.47
CA PRO A 316 -5.30 8.30 -4.35
C PRO A 316 -3.98 7.65 -4.76
N SER A 317 -2.97 7.68 -3.88
CA SER A 317 -1.63 7.15 -4.14
C SER A 317 -1.57 5.65 -4.42
N LEU A 318 -2.63 4.91 -4.06
CA LEU A 318 -2.76 3.47 -4.31
C LEU A 318 -3.17 3.12 -5.75
N ILE A 319 -3.65 4.10 -6.53
CA ILE A 319 -4.16 3.83 -7.88
C ILE A 319 -3.03 4.00 -8.89
N ARG A 320 -2.66 2.90 -9.56
CA ARG A 320 -1.68 2.90 -10.66
C ARG A 320 -2.25 3.47 -11.95
N GLU A 321 -3.48 3.12 -12.28
CA GLU A 321 -4.15 3.56 -13.51
C GLU A 321 -5.61 3.89 -13.24
N SER A 322 -6.13 4.90 -13.93
CA SER A 322 -7.51 5.35 -13.78
C SER A 322 -8.05 5.86 -15.11
N SER A 323 -9.27 5.48 -15.47
CA SER A 323 -9.99 6.11 -16.61
C SER A 323 -10.56 7.48 -16.25
N ARG A 324 -10.60 7.83 -14.95
CA ARG A 324 -10.91 9.17 -14.47
C ARG A 324 -9.67 10.03 -14.70
N GLY A 325 -9.85 11.14 -15.42
CA GLY A 325 -8.79 12.13 -15.56
C GLY A 325 -8.28 12.54 -14.19
N LYS A 326 -6.95 12.68 -14.06
CA LYS A 326 -6.26 13.06 -12.81
C LYS A 326 -6.84 14.33 -12.15
N TYR A 327 -7.56 15.14 -12.95
CA TYR A 327 -8.29 16.32 -12.55
C TYR A 327 -9.72 16.30 -13.11
N PRO A 328 -10.77 16.52 -12.27
CA PRO A 328 -12.17 16.52 -12.72
C PRO A 328 -12.49 17.60 -13.78
N TRP A 329 -11.65 18.63 -13.89
CA TRP A 329 -11.83 19.77 -14.79
C TRP A 329 -11.13 19.59 -16.14
N SER A 330 -10.30 18.55 -16.31
CA SER A 330 -9.67 18.22 -17.59
C SER A 330 -10.72 17.95 -18.71
N GLY A 331 -11.92 17.52 -18.31
CA GLY A 331 -13.09 17.38 -19.20
C GLY A 331 -13.76 18.69 -19.61
N LEU A 332 -13.60 19.78 -18.84
CA LEU A 332 -14.26 21.06 -19.11
C LEU A 332 -13.53 21.88 -20.18
N PHE A 333 -12.19 21.86 -20.18
CA PHE A 333 -11.40 22.53 -21.22
C PHE A 333 -11.34 21.75 -22.55
N SER A 334 -11.44 20.41 -22.50
CA SER A 334 -11.49 19.58 -23.71
C SER A 334 -12.81 19.72 -24.46
N ARG A 335 -13.94 19.98 -23.77
CA ARG A 335 -15.26 20.13 -24.41
C ARG A 335 -15.46 21.44 -25.17
N ALA A 336 -14.72 22.49 -24.82
CA ALA A 336 -14.75 23.77 -25.56
C ALA A 336 -13.92 23.75 -26.85
N ILE A 337 -12.96 22.81 -26.98
CA ILE A 337 -12.06 22.70 -28.15
C ILE A 337 -12.46 21.54 -29.10
N THR A 338 -13.43 20.69 -28.72
CA THR A 338 -13.78 19.46 -29.48
C THR A 338 -14.96 19.58 -30.44
N ASN A 339 -15.30 20.78 -30.92
CA ASN A 339 -16.30 20.92 -32.00
C ASN A 339 -15.74 20.78 -33.43
N ARG A 340 -14.50 20.29 -33.61
CA ARG A 340 -13.89 20.09 -34.96
C ARG A 340 -13.05 18.83 -35.16
N SER A 341 -13.27 17.77 -34.38
CA SER A 341 -12.67 16.47 -34.69
C SER A 341 -13.55 15.30 -34.26
N SER A 342 -14.67 15.12 -34.95
CA SER A 342 -15.35 13.82 -35.03
C SER A 342 -14.50 12.85 -35.88
N GLY A 343 -13.33 12.49 -35.36
CA GLY A 343 -12.57 11.35 -35.79
C GLY A 343 -13.15 10.11 -35.13
N THR A 344 -14.03 9.41 -35.83
CA THR A 344 -14.50 8.06 -35.55
C THR A 344 -13.40 7.16 -35.00
N GLN A 345 -13.37 6.98 -33.67
CA GLN A 345 -12.71 5.83 -33.06
C GLN A 345 -13.72 4.70 -32.93
N HIS A 346 -13.97 4.02 -34.06
CA HIS A 346 -14.40 2.63 -34.01
C HIS A 346 -13.18 1.77 -33.64
N ALA A 347 -12.91 1.65 -32.34
CA ALA A 347 -12.09 0.56 -31.82
C ALA A 347 -13.04 -0.56 -31.38
N ASN A 348 -13.18 -1.56 -32.27
CA ASN A 348 -14.01 -2.74 -32.12
C ASN A 348 -13.95 -3.34 -30.70
N GLY A 349 -15.11 -3.78 -30.19
CA GLY A 349 -15.24 -4.49 -28.91
C GLY A 349 -14.29 -5.67 -28.79
N PHE A 350 -13.70 -5.86 -27.61
CA PHE A 350 -12.73 -6.93 -27.27
C PHE A 350 -11.47 -7.06 -28.17
N GLY A 351 -11.22 -6.17 -29.13
CA GLY A 351 -10.28 -6.43 -30.24
C GLY A 351 -8.80 -6.64 -29.90
N ASP A 352 -8.36 -6.39 -28.66
CA ASP A 352 -6.96 -6.63 -28.22
C ASP A 352 -6.87 -7.72 -27.12
N VAL A 353 -8.00 -8.33 -26.72
CA VAL A 353 -8.04 -9.36 -25.66
C VAL A 353 -8.66 -10.64 -26.23
N ILE A 354 -7.83 -11.65 -26.43
CA ILE A 354 -8.25 -12.98 -26.87
C ILE A 354 -8.39 -13.86 -25.62
N LEU A 355 -9.60 -14.36 -25.38
CA LEU A 355 -9.93 -15.24 -24.27
C LEU A 355 -10.61 -16.49 -24.81
N HIS A 356 -10.69 -17.52 -23.98
CA HIS A 356 -11.49 -18.70 -24.29
C HIS A 356 -12.96 -18.32 -24.56
N PRO A 357 -13.65 -18.87 -25.57
CA PRO A 357 -14.99 -18.45 -25.98
C PRO A 357 -16.02 -18.45 -24.85
N SER A 358 -15.97 -19.44 -23.96
CA SER A 358 -16.89 -19.52 -22.81
C SER A 358 -16.67 -18.36 -21.83
N LEU A 359 -15.41 -18.05 -21.53
CA LEU A 359 -15.03 -16.95 -20.64
C LEU A 359 -15.37 -15.60 -21.26
N GLN A 360 -15.09 -15.42 -22.55
CA GLN A 360 -15.45 -14.21 -23.28
C GLN A 360 -16.96 -13.94 -23.22
N LYS A 361 -17.78 -14.97 -23.48
CA LYS A 361 -19.25 -14.89 -23.37
C LYS A 361 -19.69 -14.55 -21.95
N ARG A 362 -19.06 -15.14 -20.93
CA ARG A 362 -19.37 -14.86 -19.53
C ARG A 362 -19.04 -13.41 -19.14
N ILE A 363 -17.87 -12.90 -19.54
CA ILE A 363 -17.48 -11.50 -19.29
C ILE A 363 -18.44 -10.55 -20.01
N GLU A 364 -18.85 -10.87 -21.23
CA GLU A 364 -19.84 -10.05 -21.95
C GLU A 364 -21.21 -10.04 -21.26
N GLN A 365 -21.68 -11.18 -20.77
CA GLN A 365 -22.89 -11.26 -19.97
C GLN A 365 -22.78 -10.42 -18.69
N LEU A 366 -21.65 -10.50 -17.99
CA LEU A 366 -21.39 -9.70 -16.80
C LEU A 366 -21.30 -8.20 -17.11
N ALA A 367 -20.69 -7.82 -18.23
CA ALA A 367 -20.61 -6.43 -18.68
C ALA A 367 -22.01 -5.85 -18.91
N ASN A 368 -22.85 -6.61 -19.63
CA ASN A 368 -24.23 -6.24 -19.92
C ASN A 368 -25.08 -6.20 -18.65
N ALA A 369 -24.93 -7.19 -17.76
CA ALA A 369 -25.59 -7.21 -16.47
C ALA A 369 -25.21 -5.98 -15.64
N THR A 370 -23.92 -5.65 -15.57
CA THR A 370 -23.41 -4.47 -14.84
C THR A 370 -23.93 -3.17 -15.43
N ALA A 371 -23.97 -3.05 -16.76
CA ALA A 371 -24.54 -1.89 -17.44
C ALA A 371 -26.04 -1.73 -17.13
N ASN A 372 -26.79 -2.84 -17.15
CA ASN A 372 -28.21 -2.85 -16.82
C ASN A 372 -28.45 -2.51 -15.34
N THR A 373 -27.68 -3.10 -14.43
CA THR A 373 -27.72 -2.81 -12.98
C THR A 373 -27.51 -1.33 -12.72
N LYS A 374 -26.52 -0.71 -13.39
CA LYS A 374 -26.28 0.74 -13.34
C LYS A 374 -27.50 1.53 -13.81
N ALA A 375 -28.11 1.16 -14.94
CA ALA A 375 -29.29 1.84 -15.47
C ALA A 375 -30.49 1.77 -14.52
N HIS A 376 -30.64 0.66 -13.78
CA HIS A 376 -31.74 0.44 -12.82
C HIS A 376 -31.38 0.82 -11.37
N GLN A 377 -30.20 1.40 -11.11
CA GLN A 377 -29.72 1.77 -9.76
C GLN A 377 -29.76 0.62 -8.74
N ALA A 378 -29.53 -0.61 -9.23
CA ALA A 378 -29.41 -1.79 -8.40
C ALA A 378 -27.97 -1.92 -7.85
N PRO A 379 -27.76 -2.65 -6.74
CA PRO A 379 -26.42 -2.90 -6.20
C PRO A 379 -25.55 -3.69 -7.17
N PHE A 380 -24.26 -3.36 -7.21
CA PHE A 380 -23.28 -4.04 -8.03
C PHE A 380 -22.79 -5.34 -7.40
N ARG A 381 -22.40 -6.27 -8.28
CA ARG A 381 -21.83 -7.58 -7.91
C ARG A 381 -20.31 -7.52 -7.90
N ASN A 382 -19.70 -8.02 -6.84
CA ASN A 382 -18.26 -8.15 -6.71
C ASN A 382 -17.76 -9.40 -7.45
N MET A 383 -16.56 -9.31 -8.02
CA MET A 383 -16.02 -10.36 -8.88
C MET A 383 -14.61 -10.79 -8.42
N LEU A 384 -14.30 -12.08 -8.54
CA LEU A 384 -12.97 -12.65 -8.33
C LEU A 384 -12.45 -13.27 -9.62
N PHE A 385 -11.30 -12.82 -10.08
CA PHE A 385 -10.60 -13.32 -11.24
C PHE A 385 -9.42 -14.16 -10.76
N TYR A 386 -9.41 -15.46 -11.06
CA TYR A 386 -8.32 -16.34 -10.65
C TYR A 386 -7.77 -17.13 -11.83
N GLY A 387 -6.53 -17.58 -11.69
CA GLY A 387 -5.85 -18.40 -12.68
C GLY A 387 -4.37 -18.06 -12.80
N PRO A 388 -3.62 -18.75 -13.66
CA PRO A 388 -2.18 -18.55 -13.82
C PRO A 388 -1.81 -17.09 -14.16
N PRO A 389 -0.59 -16.65 -13.83
CA PRO A 389 -0.14 -15.30 -14.16
C PRO A 389 0.03 -15.14 -15.68
N GLY A 390 -0.34 -13.97 -16.20
CA GLY A 390 -0.18 -13.66 -17.63
C GLY A 390 -1.29 -14.19 -18.56
N THR A 391 -2.45 -14.57 -18.02
CA THR A 391 -3.65 -14.97 -18.77
C THR A 391 -4.59 -13.80 -19.11
N GLY A 392 -4.20 -12.56 -18.80
CA GLY A 392 -4.95 -11.36 -19.21
C GLY A 392 -6.04 -10.89 -18.24
N LYS A 393 -6.03 -11.32 -16.98
CA LYS A 393 -6.98 -10.88 -15.92
C LYS A 393 -7.18 -9.36 -15.87
N THR A 394 -6.08 -8.60 -15.79
CA THR A 394 -6.08 -7.13 -15.74
C THR A 394 -6.64 -6.49 -17.02
N MET A 395 -6.33 -7.06 -18.19
CA MET A 395 -6.86 -6.57 -19.47
C MET A 395 -8.36 -6.85 -19.61
N ALA A 396 -8.81 -8.02 -19.16
CA ALA A 396 -10.21 -8.39 -19.14
C ALA A 396 -11.03 -7.47 -18.22
N ALA A 397 -10.51 -7.11 -17.05
CA ALA A 397 -11.16 -6.16 -16.14
C ALA A 397 -11.34 -4.77 -16.77
N ARG A 398 -10.31 -4.29 -17.49
CA ARG A 398 -10.36 -3.02 -18.20
C ARG A 398 -11.43 -3.03 -19.30
N GLU A 399 -11.51 -4.11 -20.07
CA GLU A 399 -12.52 -4.23 -21.13
C GLU A 399 -13.93 -4.44 -20.58
N LEU A 400 -14.07 -5.15 -19.46
CA LEU A 400 -15.33 -5.26 -18.71
C LEU A 400 -15.84 -3.87 -18.28
N ALA A 401 -14.99 -3.05 -17.65
CA ALA A 401 -15.34 -1.69 -17.25
C ALA A 401 -15.73 -0.81 -18.45
N ARG A 402 -14.98 -0.93 -19.56
CA ARG A 402 -15.27 -0.19 -20.79
C ARG A 402 -16.63 -0.57 -21.37
N LYS A 403 -16.93 -1.87 -21.47
CA LYS A 403 -18.21 -2.37 -21.98
C LYS A 403 -19.39 -2.06 -21.06
N SER A 404 -19.19 -2.10 -19.74
CA SER A 404 -20.22 -1.76 -18.76
C SER A 404 -20.45 -0.24 -18.63
N GLY A 405 -19.60 0.58 -19.25
CA GLY A 405 -19.67 2.05 -19.18
C GLY A 405 -19.34 2.60 -17.79
N LEU A 406 -18.58 1.85 -16.97
CA LEU A 406 -18.07 2.28 -15.68
C LEU A 406 -16.73 2.99 -15.84
N ASP A 407 -16.38 3.84 -14.88
CA ASP A 407 -14.99 4.26 -14.73
C ASP A 407 -14.15 3.06 -14.27
N TYR A 408 -12.84 3.08 -14.53
CA TYR A 408 -11.89 2.03 -14.16
C TYR A 408 -10.82 2.61 -13.22
N ALA A 409 -10.45 1.87 -12.18
CA ALA A 409 -9.28 2.14 -11.36
C ALA A 409 -8.51 0.84 -11.07
N LEU A 410 -7.20 0.87 -11.23
CA LEU A 410 -6.28 -0.23 -10.95
C LEU A 410 -5.47 0.06 -9.69
N MET A 411 -5.53 -0.85 -8.72
CA MET A 411 -4.62 -0.93 -7.58
C MET A 411 -3.90 -2.28 -7.62
N THR A 412 -2.68 -2.36 -7.10
CA THR A 412 -1.99 -3.64 -6.89
C THR A 412 -1.88 -3.92 -5.39
N GLY A 413 -2.17 -5.13 -4.97
CA GLY A 413 -2.11 -5.54 -3.57
C GLY A 413 -0.72 -5.42 -2.95
N GLY A 414 0.33 -5.64 -3.76
CA GLY A 414 1.72 -5.42 -3.34
C GLY A 414 2.03 -3.99 -2.87
N ASP A 415 1.26 -2.98 -3.30
CA ASP A 415 1.46 -1.58 -2.88
C ASP A 415 0.91 -1.29 -1.48
N VAL A 416 0.13 -2.23 -0.91
CA VAL A 416 -0.49 -2.07 0.42
C VAL A 416 0.51 -2.38 1.54
N ALA A 417 1.35 -3.41 1.37
CA ALA A 417 2.28 -3.84 2.41
C ALA A 417 3.32 -2.75 2.80
N PRO A 418 3.95 -2.01 1.85
CA PRO A 418 4.91 -0.95 2.18
C PRO A 418 4.32 0.23 2.97
N LEU A 419 2.99 0.42 2.96
CA LEU A 419 2.33 1.52 3.67
C LEU A 419 2.26 1.32 5.19
N GLY A 420 2.46 0.09 5.68
CA GLY A 420 2.39 -0.22 7.11
C GLY A 420 1.08 0.24 7.76
N SER A 421 1.16 1.02 8.83
CA SER A 421 -0.01 1.56 9.54
C SER A 421 -0.85 2.53 8.71
N GLN A 422 -0.28 3.18 7.68
CA GLN A 422 -1.01 4.11 6.82
C GLN A 422 -1.93 3.40 5.82
N ALA A 423 -1.77 2.09 5.62
CA ALA A 423 -2.55 1.29 4.68
C ALA A 423 -4.05 1.45 4.91
N VAL A 424 -4.49 1.41 6.18
CA VAL A 424 -5.90 1.57 6.58
C VAL A 424 -6.46 2.90 6.06
N THR A 425 -5.81 4.01 6.40
CA THR A 425 -6.24 5.36 6.00
C THR A 425 -6.29 5.50 4.48
N LYS A 426 -5.30 4.95 3.76
CA LYS A 426 -5.24 5.01 2.30
C LYS A 426 -6.33 4.17 1.63
N ILE A 427 -6.65 3.00 2.18
CA ILE A 427 -7.78 2.18 1.72
C ILE A 427 -9.11 2.93 1.93
N HIS A 428 -9.33 3.55 3.08
CA HIS A 428 -10.53 4.38 3.29
C HIS A 428 -10.63 5.52 2.27
N GLN A 429 -9.53 6.24 2.02
CA GLN A 429 -9.48 7.32 1.03
C GLN A 429 -9.77 6.82 -0.39
N LEU A 430 -9.27 5.63 -0.75
CA LEU A 430 -9.52 5.00 -2.05
C LEU A 430 -11.02 4.73 -2.26
N PHE A 431 -11.69 4.12 -1.28
CA PHE A 431 -13.12 3.84 -1.37
C PHE A 431 -13.97 5.11 -1.35
N ASP A 432 -13.61 6.12 -0.56
CA ASP A 432 -14.31 7.42 -0.57
C ASP A 432 -14.14 8.15 -1.91
N TRP A 433 -12.96 8.03 -2.53
CA TRP A 433 -12.74 8.53 -3.89
C TRP A 433 -13.53 7.73 -4.93
N ALA A 434 -13.62 6.41 -4.78
CA ALA A 434 -14.37 5.53 -5.66
C ALA A 434 -15.86 5.90 -5.71
N LYS A 435 -16.47 6.10 -4.54
CA LYS A 435 -17.89 6.51 -4.40
C LYS A 435 -18.22 7.85 -5.05
N LYS A 436 -17.24 8.73 -5.21
CA LYS A 436 -17.42 10.04 -5.87
C LYS A 436 -17.51 9.95 -7.41
N SER A 437 -17.48 8.77 -8.02
CA SER A 437 -17.66 8.65 -9.48
C SER A 437 -19.13 8.77 -9.88
N ASN A 438 -19.44 9.72 -10.77
CA ASN A 438 -20.78 9.89 -11.32
C ASN A 438 -21.21 8.74 -12.24
N LYS A 439 -20.26 7.99 -12.82
CA LYS A 439 -20.54 6.88 -13.73
C LYS A 439 -20.57 5.54 -13.01
N GLY A 440 -20.27 5.50 -11.71
CA GLY A 440 -19.87 4.29 -11.02
C GLY A 440 -18.45 3.85 -11.41
N LEU A 441 -17.74 3.21 -10.48
CA LEU A 441 -16.33 2.83 -10.66
C LEU A 441 -16.14 1.31 -10.51
N LEU A 442 -15.47 0.67 -11.46
CA LEU A 442 -14.86 -0.64 -11.28
C LEU A 442 -13.48 -0.47 -10.65
N LEU A 443 -13.36 -0.83 -9.37
CA LEU A 443 -12.11 -0.89 -8.64
C LEU A 443 -11.50 -2.29 -8.82
N PHE A 444 -10.45 -2.37 -9.62
CA PHE A 444 -9.70 -3.60 -9.85
C PHE A 444 -8.47 -3.65 -8.94
N ILE A 445 -8.35 -4.72 -8.16
CA ILE A 445 -7.22 -4.99 -7.28
C ILE A 445 -6.47 -6.20 -7.83
N ASP A 446 -5.32 -5.95 -8.45
CA ASP A 446 -4.41 -7.01 -8.93
C ASP A 446 -3.55 -7.54 -7.78
N GLU A 447 -3.09 -8.79 -7.86
CA GLU A 447 -2.31 -9.44 -6.79
C GLU A 447 -2.94 -9.28 -5.40
N ALA A 448 -4.25 -9.49 -5.32
CA ALA A 448 -5.02 -9.31 -4.10
C ALA A 448 -4.56 -10.27 -2.97
N ASP A 449 -3.98 -11.41 -3.34
CA ASP A 449 -3.31 -12.35 -2.44
C ASP A 449 -2.15 -11.72 -1.66
N ALA A 450 -1.57 -10.60 -2.08
CA ALA A 450 -0.49 -9.95 -1.33
C ALA A 450 -0.90 -9.41 0.06
N PHE A 451 -2.19 -9.10 0.28
CA PHE A 451 -2.68 -8.60 1.57
C PHE A 451 -4.02 -9.20 2.03
N LEU A 452 -4.66 -10.03 1.21
CA LEU A 452 -5.93 -10.71 1.54
C LEU A 452 -5.76 -12.19 1.92
N CYS A 453 -4.56 -12.59 2.34
CA CYS A 453 -4.30 -13.95 2.84
C CYS A 453 -5.08 -14.28 4.13
N GLU A 454 -5.31 -15.56 4.37
CA GLU A 454 -5.91 -16.05 5.61
C GLU A 454 -5.18 -15.60 6.89
N ARG A 455 -5.97 -15.17 7.89
CA ARG A 455 -5.50 -14.66 9.19
C ARG A 455 -4.62 -15.63 9.99
N ASN A 456 -4.80 -16.94 9.79
CA ASN A 456 -4.21 -18.02 10.59
C ASN A 456 -2.83 -18.48 10.12
N LYS A 457 -2.33 -18.00 8.97
CA LYS A 457 -0.94 -18.26 8.59
C LYS A 457 -0.03 -17.41 9.50
N THR A 458 0.90 -18.07 10.19
CA THR A 458 1.83 -17.55 11.22
C THR A 458 2.67 -16.33 10.80
N TYR A 459 2.58 -15.89 9.54
CA TYR A 459 3.44 -14.88 8.93
C TYR A 459 2.75 -13.57 8.51
N MET A 460 1.45 -13.36 8.81
CA MET A 460 0.79 -12.09 8.46
C MET A 460 1.21 -10.95 9.40
N SER A 461 1.69 -9.85 8.82
CA SER A 461 1.94 -8.60 9.56
C SER A 461 0.64 -7.99 10.09
N GLU A 462 0.68 -7.37 11.27
CA GLU A 462 -0.46 -6.62 11.84
C GLU A 462 -0.98 -5.53 10.90
N ALA A 463 -0.09 -4.91 10.12
CA ALA A 463 -0.45 -3.91 9.12
C ALA A 463 -1.32 -4.50 8.00
N GLN A 464 -0.97 -5.69 7.52
CA GLN A 464 -1.74 -6.39 6.49
C GLN A 464 -3.10 -6.87 7.04
N ARG A 465 -3.15 -7.38 8.28
CA ARG A 465 -4.42 -7.73 8.95
C ARG A 465 -5.33 -6.52 9.09
N SER A 466 -4.77 -5.37 9.46
CA SER A 466 -5.51 -4.11 9.57
C SER A 466 -6.03 -3.63 8.21
N ALA A 467 -5.22 -3.76 7.15
CA ALA A 467 -5.62 -3.45 5.78
C ALA A 467 -6.74 -4.37 5.26
N LEU A 468 -6.64 -5.68 5.51
CA LEU A 468 -7.70 -6.65 5.24
C LEU A 468 -9.00 -6.25 5.93
N ASN A 469 -8.95 -5.97 7.23
CA ASN A 469 -10.13 -5.54 8.00
C ASN A 469 -10.71 -4.22 7.45
N ALA A 470 -9.88 -3.28 7.01
CA ALA A 470 -10.35 -2.04 6.38
C ALA A 470 -11.08 -2.29 5.05
N LEU A 471 -10.59 -3.23 4.24
CA LEU A 471 -11.28 -3.65 3.02
C LEU A 471 -12.60 -4.35 3.37
N LEU A 472 -12.60 -5.27 4.33
CA LEU A 472 -13.81 -5.94 4.83
C LEU A 472 -14.78 -4.96 5.53
N PHE A 473 -14.33 -3.82 6.01
CA PHE A 473 -15.25 -2.81 6.50
C PHE A 473 -15.99 -2.12 5.33
N ARG A 474 -15.28 -1.86 4.22
CA ARG A 474 -15.83 -1.14 3.06
C ARG A 474 -16.65 -2.01 2.12
N THR A 475 -16.43 -3.32 2.11
CA THR A 475 -17.14 -4.29 1.26
C THR A 475 -18.23 -5.06 2.03
N GLY A 476 -18.62 -4.57 3.21
CA GLY A 476 -19.61 -5.27 4.06
C GLY A 476 -21.01 -5.29 3.43
N ASP A 477 -21.39 -4.20 2.76
CA ASP A 477 -22.65 -4.07 2.04
C ASP A 477 -22.40 -3.96 0.54
N GLN A 478 -23.35 -4.44 -0.26
CA GLN A 478 -23.30 -4.21 -1.71
C GLN A 478 -23.46 -2.72 -2.02
N SER A 479 -22.51 -2.18 -2.79
CA SER A 479 -22.52 -0.77 -3.17
C SER A 479 -23.23 -0.56 -4.51
N LYS A 480 -23.91 0.58 -4.63
CA LYS A 480 -24.45 1.09 -5.92
C LYS A 480 -23.45 1.98 -6.66
N ASP A 481 -22.34 2.34 -6.01
CA ASP A 481 -21.39 3.33 -6.53
C ASP A 481 -20.15 2.69 -7.13
N PHE A 482 -19.75 1.51 -6.64
CA PHE A 482 -18.56 0.82 -7.12
C PHE A 482 -18.76 -0.70 -7.27
N VAL A 483 -18.03 -1.27 -8.22
CA VAL A 483 -17.82 -2.71 -8.41
C VAL A 483 -16.42 -3.05 -7.91
N LEU A 484 -16.28 -4.04 -7.04
CA LEU A 484 -14.97 -4.58 -6.67
C LEU A 484 -14.62 -5.78 -7.56
N ALA A 485 -13.48 -5.74 -8.22
CA ALA A 485 -12.93 -6.86 -8.97
C ALA A 485 -11.55 -7.23 -8.42
N LEU A 486 -11.42 -8.41 -7.81
CA LEU A 486 -10.17 -8.90 -7.23
C LEU A 486 -9.49 -9.85 -8.20
N ALA A 487 -8.17 -9.78 -8.36
CA ALA A 487 -7.41 -10.78 -9.10
C ALA A 487 -6.37 -11.47 -8.22
N THR A 488 -6.31 -12.80 -8.29
CA THR A 488 -5.37 -13.63 -7.54
C THR A 488 -4.79 -14.73 -8.44
N ASN A 489 -3.55 -15.14 -8.17
CA ASN A 489 -2.99 -16.35 -8.76
C ASN A 489 -3.19 -17.57 -7.86
N ARG A 490 -3.51 -17.35 -6.57
CA ARG A 490 -3.65 -18.37 -5.53
C ARG A 490 -5.02 -18.21 -4.84
N PRO A 491 -6.11 -18.70 -5.44
CA PRO A 491 -7.44 -18.55 -4.86
C PRO A 491 -7.58 -19.27 -3.50
N GLY A 492 -6.84 -20.36 -3.28
CA GLY A 492 -6.86 -21.12 -2.03
C GLY A 492 -6.23 -20.41 -0.82
N ASP A 493 -5.49 -19.31 -1.04
CA ASP A 493 -4.84 -18.56 0.06
C ASP A 493 -5.73 -17.41 0.59
N LEU A 494 -6.86 -17.13 -0.05
CA LEU A 494 -7.72 -15.98 0.23
C LEU A 494 -8.51 -16.16 1.53
N ASP A 495 -8.63 -15.11 2.35
CA ASP A 495 -9.44 -15.13 3.58
C ASP A 495 -10.91 -15.47 3.29
N SER A 496 -11.49 -16.37 4.08
CA SER A 496 -12.86 -16.84 3.92
C SER A 496 -13.90 -15.72 3.97
N ALA A 497 -13.66 -14.64 4.74
CA ALA A 497 -14.57 -13.50 4.80
C ALA A 497 -14.52 -12.63 3.54
N VAL A 498 -13.42 -12.66 2.78
CA VAL A 498 -13.34 -12.02 1.45
C VAL A 498 -14.08 -12.87 0.43
N ALA A 499 -13.90 -14.19 0.48
CA ALA A 499 -14.59 -15.14 -0.40
C ALA A 499 -16.12 -15.05 -0.29
N ASP A 500 -16.65 -14.89 0.92
CA ASP A 500 -18.09 -14.72 1.18
C ASP A 500 -18.72 -13.47 0.52
N ARG A 501 -17.89 -12.47 0.19
CA ARG A 501 -18.35 -11.18 -0.36
C ARG A 501 -18.20 -11.08 -1.88
N ILE A 502 -17.76 -12.15 -2.51
CA ILE A 502 -17.60 -12.27 -3.95
C ILE A 502 -18.85 -12.95 -4.50
N ASP A 503 -19.55 -12.27 -5.40
CA ASP A 503 -20.76 -12.78 -6.03
C ASP A 503 -20.45 -13.64 -7.26
N GLU A 504 -19.38 -13.30 -7.99
CA GLU A 504 -19.04 -13.91 -9.27
C GLU A 504 -17.57 -14.35 -9.29
N VAL A 505 -17.32 -15.59 -9.67
CA VAL A 505 -15.98 -16.18 -9.71
C VAL A 505 -15.65 -16.56 -11.15
N LEU A 506 -14.56 -16.01 -11.70
CA LEU A 506 -14.12 -16.19 -13.09
C LEU A 506 -12.75 -16.83 -13.15
N GLU A 507 -12.69 -18.01 -13.75
CA GLU A 507 -11.44 -18.71 -14.04
C GLU A 507 -10.83 -18.24 -15.36
N PHE A 508 -9.53 -17.94 -15.32
CA PHE A 508 -8.71 -17.61 -16.49
C PHE A 508 -7.73 -18.75 -16.77
N PRO A 509 -8.11 -19.75 -17.57
CA PRO A 509 -7.23 -20.85 -17.92
C PRO A 509 -6.10 -20.38 -18.85
N LEU A 510 -5.11 -21.26 -19.06
CA LEU A 510 -4.13 -21.08 -20.13
C LEU A 510 -4.83 -21.14 -21.50
N PRO A 511 -4.36 -20.38 -22.51
CA PRO A 511 -4.97 -20.37 -23.84
C PRO A 511 -4.84 -21.75 -24.52
N GLY A 512 -5.92 -22.21 -25.13
CA GLY A 512 -5.94 -23.35 -26.03
C GLY A 512 -5.27 -23.02 -27.37
N GLU A 513 -5.20 -24.01 -28.25
CA GLU A 513 -4.46 -23.91 -29.51
C GLU A 513 -4.98 -22.78 -30.41
N ASP A 514 -6.30 -22.70 -30.58
CA ASP A 514 -6.96 -21.66 -31.37
C ASP A 514 -6.70 -20.25 -30.81
N GLU A 515 -6.72 -20.09 -29.48
CA GLU A 515 -6.40 -18.80 -28.86
C GLU A 515 -4.92 -18.45 -29.02
N ARG A 516 -4.01 -19.43 -28.91
CA ARG A 516 -2.58 -19.22 -29.12
C ARG A 516 -2.28 -18.79 -30.55
N TYR A 517 -2.91 -19.41 -31.55
CA TYR A 517 -2.82 -19.00 -32.95
C TYR A 517 -3.27 -17.53 -33.13
N LYS A 518 -4.44 -17.17 -32.58
CA LYS A 518 -4.95 -15.79 -32.63
C LYS A 518 -4.01 -14.81 -31.92
N LEU A 519 -3.43 -15.20 -30.78
CA LEU A 519 -2.49 -14.37 -30.02
C LEU A 519 -1.18 -14.14 -30.79
N LEU A 520 -0.62 -15.20 -31.39
CA LEU A 520 0.56 -15.11 -32.25
C LEU A 520 0.32 -14.14 -33.41
N LYS A 521 -0.82 -14.26 -34.10
CA LYS A 521 -1.24 -13.36 -35.18
C LYS A 521 -1.40 -11.91 -34.69
N LEU A 522 -2.08 -11.71 -33.56
CA LEU A 522 -2.25 -10.38 -32.95
C LEU A 522 -0.90 -9.71 -32.65
N TYR A 523 0.03 -10.44 -32.02
CA TYR A 523 1.33 -9.90 -31.66
C TYR A 523 2.29 -9.75 -32.84
N LEU A 524 2.18 -10.60 -33.87
CA LEU A 524 2.86 -10.41 -35.16
C LEU A 524 2.45 -9.08 -35.78
N ASP A 525 1.15 -8.80 -35.85
CA ASP A 525 0.64 -7.53 -36.39
C ASP A 525 1.08 -6.33 -35.52
N LYS A 526 1.03 -6.49 -34.20
CA LYS A 526 1.33 -5.42 -33.24
C LYS A 526 2.81 -5.05 -33.18
N TYR A 527 3.70 -6.05 -33.14
CA TYR A 527 5.14 -5.82 -32.95
C TYR A 527 5.92 -5.74 -34.24
N ILE A 528 5.46 -6.37 -35.32
CA ILE A 528 6.24 -6.46 -36.55
C ILE A 528 5.57 -5.61 -37.65
N ALA A 529 4.29 -5.85 -37.95
CA ALA A 529 3.62 -5.10 -39.03
C ALA A 529 3.40 -3.62 -38.70
N ARG A 530 3.03 -3.28 -37.46
CA ARG A 530 2.77 -1.90 -37.02
C ARG A 530 3.99 -1.14 -36.52
N ALA A 531 5.13 -1.80 -36.27
CA ALA A 531 6.34 -1.14 -35.78
C ALA A 531 6.89 -0.08 -36.75
N GLY A 532 6.62 -0.21 -38.06
CA GLY A 532 6.99 0.78 -39.07
C GLY A 532 5.93 1.85 -39.40
N ALA A 533 4.74 1.83 -38.76
CA ALA A 533 3.59 2.63 -39.17
C ALA A 533 3.23 3.80 -38.21
N ARG A 534 4.06 4.10 -37.19
CA ARG A 534 3.78 5.23 -36.29
C ARG A 534 3.88 6.55 -37.06
N LYS A 535 2.76 7.29 -37.12
CA LYS A 535 2.73 8.65 -37.68
C LYS A 535 3.74 9.53 -36.93
N PRO A 536 4.63 10.26 -37.63
CA PRO A 536 5.52 11.21 -37.00
C PRO A 536 4.68 12.27 -36.26
N GLY A 537 4.97 12.46 -34.97
CA GLY A 537 4.38 13.55 -34.20
C GLY A 537 4.94 14.89 -34.68
N LEU A 538 4.24 15.99 -34.35
CA LEU A 538 4.57 17.36 -34.79
C LEU A 538 6.02 17.82 -34.49
N PHE A 539 6.74 17.09 -33.62
CA PHE A 539 8.12 17.37 -33.19
C PHE A 539 9.16 16.33 -33.63
N SER A 540 8.79 15.29 -34.38
CA SER A 540 9.74 14.22 -34.75
C SER A 540 10.64 14.55 -35.94
N SER A 541 10.44 15.69 -36.63
CA SER A 541 11.30 16.12 -37.74
C SER A 541 12.67 16.64 -37.28
N LEU A 542 12.87 16.88 -35.98
CA LEU A 542 14.12 17.42 -35.44
C LEU A 542 15.14 16.35 -35.00
N PHE A 543 14.69 15.10 -34.80
CA PHE A 543 15.52 13.96 -34.38
C PHE A 543 15.06 12.69 -35.11
N GLN A 544 15.16 12.67 -36.44
CA GLN A 544 14.87 11.49 -37.23
C GLN A 544 16.09 10.56 -37.23
N LYS A 545 16.02 9.52 -36.40
CA LYS A 545 16.79 8.29 -36.61
C LYS A 545 15.91 7.39 -37.47
N ASP A 546 16.33 7.08 -38.70
CA ASP A 546 15.58 6.21 -39.61
C ASP A 546 15.31 4.87 -38.93
N GLN A 547 14.05 4.61 -38.59
CA GLN A 547 13.63 3.32 -38.07
C GLN A 547 13.56 2.36 -39.25
N LYS A 548 14.49 1.39 -39.30
CA LYS A 548 14.48 0.32 -40.29
C LYS A 548 13.14 -0.42 -40.20
N LYS A 549 12.38 -0.39 -41.29
CA LYS A 549 11.11 -1.12 -41.41
C LYS A 549 11.41 -2.61 -41.48
N ILE A 550 10.66 -3.41 -40.73
CA ILE A 550 10.78 -4.87 -40.81
C ILE A 550 10.02 -5.35 -42.04
N GLU A 551 10.67 -6.17 -42.86
CA GLU A 551 10.04 -6.86 -43.99
C GLU A 551 9.65 -8.28 -43.56
N ILE A 552 8.39 -8.67 -43.80
CA ILE A 552 7.88 -10.01 -43.50
C ILE A 552 7.90 -10.79 -44.82
N VAL A 553 8.65 -11.89 -44.88
CA VAL A 553 8.75 -12.73 -46.07
C VAL A 553 8.28 -14.14 -45.73
N GLY A 554 7.26 -14.64 -46.43
CA GLY A 554 6.85 -16.05 -46.38
C GLY A 554 6.23 -16.56 -45.07
N ILE A 555 5.84 -15.69 -44.13
CA ILE A 555 5.05 -16.12 -42.97
C ILE A 555 3.59 -16.30 -43.36
N ASN A 556 3.18 -17.56 -43.43
CA ASN A 556 1.79 -17.96 -43.70
C ASN A 556 1.07 -18.38 -42.42
N ASP A 557 -0.26 -18.44 -42.48
CA ASP A 557 -1.11 -18.88 -41.36
C ASP A 557 -0.75 -20.31 -40.89
N ASP A 558 -0.24 -21.18 -41.78
CA ASP A 558 0.18 -22.55 -41.42
C ASP A 558 1.38 -22.58 -40.48
N ILE A 559 2.34 -21.66 -40.65
CA ILE A 559 3.51 -21.54 -39.78
C ILE A 559 3.08 -21.05 -38.39
N LEU A 560 2.10 -20.16 -38.34
CA LEU A 560 1.54 -19.68 -37.07
C LEU A 560 0.75 -20.78 -36.36
N LYS A 561 0.06 -21.67 -37.08
CA LYS A 561 -0.59 -22.86 -36.50
C LYS A 561 0.44 -23.85 -35.97
N GLU A 562 1.48 -24.16 -36.74
CA GLU A 562 2.61 -24.99 -36.29
C GLU A 562 3.21 -24.44 -34.98
N ALA A 563 3.43 -23.13 -34.90
CA ALA A 563 3.91 -22.47 -33.69
C ALA A 563 2.88 -22.50 -32.54
N ALA A 564 1.57 -22.40 -32.83
CA ALA A 564 0.52 -22.51 -31.83
C ALA A 564 0.45 -23.92 -31.21
N GLU A 565 0.64 -24.96 -32.02
CA GLU A 565 0.75 -26.35 -31.56
C GLU A 565 1.97 -26.52 -30.63
N LYS A 566 3.16 -26.06 -31.07
CA LYS A 566 4.41 -26.15 -30.31
C LYS A 566 4.42 -25.36 -28.99
N THR A 567 3.67 -24.26 -28.92
CA THR A 567 3.59 -23.38 -27.72
C THR A 567 2.57 -23.86 -26.68
N GLY A 568 2.25 -25.16 -26.65
CA GLY A 568 1.40 -25.77 -25.64
C GLY A 568 1.82 -25.40 -24.20
N GLY A 569 0.89 -24.87 -23.41
CA GLY A 569 1.12 -24.46 -22.02
C GLY A 569 1.64 -23.03 -21.83
N PHE A 570 1.87 -22.27 -22.92
CA PHE A 570 2.27 -20.87 -22.81
C PHE A 570 1.11 -20.00 -22.34
N SER A 571 1.39 -19.07 -21.43
CA SER A 571 0.50 -17.95 -21.08
C SER A 571 0.51 -16.87 -22.17
N GLY A 572 -0.52 -16.02 -22.20
CA GLY A 572 -0.57 -14.89 -23.14
C GLY A 572 0.64 -13.94 -23.01
N ARG A 573 1.13 -13.72 -21.79
CA ARG A 573 2.37 -12.95 -21.54
C ARG A 573 3.61 -13.63 -22.11
N GLU A 574 3.70 -14.95 -22.07
CA GLU A 574 4.84 -15.68 -22.65
C GLU A 574 4.80 -15.63 -24.19
N ILE A 575 3.62 -15.72 -24.79
CA ILE A 575 3.45 -15.56 -26.26
C ILE A 575 3.86 -14.14 -26.68
N ALA A 576 3.47 -13.11 -25.91
CA ALA A 576 3.91 -11.75 -26.15
C ALA A 576 5.44 -11.62 -26.08
N LYS A 577 6.08 -12.23 -25.07
CA LYS A 577 7.55 -12.26 -24.93
C LYS A 577 8.24 -13.02 -26.05
N LEU A 578 7.65 -14.13 -26.51
CA LEU A 578 8.13 -14.88 -27.66
C LEU A 578 8.13 -13.98 -28.90
N MET A 579 7.03 -13.28 -29.17
CA MET A 579 6.96 -12.37 -30.33
C MET A 579 7.89 -11.15 -30.20
N ALA A 580 8.12 -10.65 -28.98
CA ALA A 580 9.15 -9.63 -28.75
C ALA A 580 10.56 -10.18 -29.02
N SER A 581 10.84 -11.45 -28.70
CA SER A 581 12.11 -12.08 -29.04
C SER A 581 12.27 -12.32 -30.54
N VAL A 582 11.18 -12.64 -31.26
CA VAL A 582 11.17 -12.69 -32.73
C VAL A 582 11.54 -11.31 -33.29
N GLN A 583 10.90 -10.24 -32.80
CA GLN A 583 11.22 -8.88 -33.22
C GLN A 583 12.69 -8.52 -32.95
N ALA A 584 13.23 -8.88 -31.79
CA ALA A 584 14.63 -8.65 -31.44
C ALA A 584 15.59 -9.43 -32.37
N ALA A 585 15.27 -10.68 -32.68
CA ALA A 585 16.04 -11.51 -33.61
C ALA A 585 16.06 -10.91 -35.02
N VAL A 586 14.92 -10.35 -35.47
CA VAL A 586 14.83 -9.65 -36.75
C VAL A 586 15.71 -8.40 -36.77
N TYR A 587 15.70 -7.57 -35.72
CA TYR A 587 16.59 -6.43 -35.64
C TYR A 587 18.07 -6.81 -35.53
N GLY A 588 18.37 -7.99 -34.97
CA GLY A 588 19.72 -8.58 -34.95
C GLY A 588 20.16 -9.13 -36.31
N SER A 589 19.22 -9.42 -37.22
CA SER A 589 19.52 -9.90 -38.57
C SER A 589 20.08 -8.78 -39.46
N LYS A 590 20.96 -9.14 -40.39
CA LYS A 590 21.63 -8.16 -41.29
C LYS A 590 20.64 -7.34 -42.12
N ASN A 591 19.52 -7.95 -42.52
CA ASN A 591 18.57 -7.37 -43.46
C ASN A 591 17.26 -6.89 -42.81
N CYS A 592 17.07 -7.08 -41.50
CA CYS A 592 15.80 -6.78 -40.82
C CYS A 592 14.59 -7.49 -41.49
N VAL A 593 14.82 -8.69 -42.01
CA VAL A 593 13.81 -9.53 -42.65
C VAL A 593 13.40 -10.63 -41.69
N LEU A 594 12.09 -10.85 -41.58
CA LEU A 594 11.53 -11.97 -40.86
C LEU A 594 11.21 -13.10 -41.86
N ASP A 595 12.10 -14.08 -41.91
CA ASP A 595 11.96 -15.31 -42.70
C ASP A 595 11.35 -16.47 -41.88
N PRO A 596 10.73 -17.48 -42.51
CA PRO A 596 10.15 -18.65 -41.84
C PRO A 596 11.13 -19.41 -40.95
N ASN A 597 12.39 -19.52 -41.39
CA ASN A 597 13.42 -20.25 -40.66
C ASN A 597 13.80 -19.54 -39.37
N LEU A 598 14.00 -18.22 -39.44
CA LEU A 598 14.28 -17.40 -38.26
C LEU A 598 13.12 -17.45 -37.25
N PHE A 599 11.89 -17.40 -37.76
CA PHE A 599 10.70 -17.53 -36.90
C PHE A 599 10.66 -18.87 -36.17
N ARG A 600 10.84 -19.99 -36.89
CA ARG A 600 10.87 -21.34 -36.31
C ARG A 600 11.99 -21.51 -35.30
N GLU A 601 13.19 -21.04 -35.61
CA GLU A 601 14.35 -21.11 -34.72
C GLU A 601 14.06 -20.43 -33.38
N VAL A 602 13.50 -19.21 -33.40
CA VAL A 602 13.15 -18.47 -32.19
C VAL A 602 12.02 -19.17 -31.41
N VAL A 603 11.01 -19.71 -32.10
CA VAL A 603 9.92 -20.46 -31.47
C VAL A 603 10.47 -21.71 -30.77
N ASP A 604 11.25 -22.53 -31.47
CA ASP A 604 11.81 -23.78 -30.94
C ASP A 604 12.73 -23.49 -29.73
N TYR A 605 13.58 -22.46 -29.83
CA TYR A 605 14.41 -21.99 -28.72
C TYR A 605 13.58 -21.59 -27.49
N LYS A 606 12.51 -20.81 -27.69
CA LYS A 606 11.65 -20.36 -26.59
C LYS A 606 10.81 -21.47 -25.98
N VAL A 607 10.38 -22.44 -26.79
CA VAL A 607 9.68 -23.64 -26.30
C VAL A 607 10.60 -24.49 -25.44
N ALA A 608 11.85 -24.71 -25.87
CA ALA A 608 12.85 -25.41 -25.07
C ALA A 608 13.12 -24.71 -23.73
N GLU A 609 13.28 -23.37 -23.76
CA GLU A 609 13.47 -22.55 -22.56
C GLU A 609 12.28 -22.67 -21.57
N HIS A 610 11.05 -22.64 -22.09
CA HIS A 610 9.84 -22.80 -21.27
C HIS A 610 9.78 -24.19 -20.62
N GLN A 611 10.07 -25.25 -21.36
CA GLN A 611 10.10 -26.62 -20.82
C GLN A 611 11.16 -26.76 -19.72
N GLN A 612 12.34 -26.17 -19.90
CA GLN A 612 13.39 -26.19 -18.88
C GLN A 612 12.97 -25.44 -17.60
N ARG A 613 12.36 -24.26 -17.73
CA ARG A 613 11.83 -23.51 -16.58
C ARG A 613 10.75 -24.28 -15.83
N ARG A 614 9.86 -24.98 -16.55
CA ARG A 614 8.84 -25.83 -15.93
C ARG A 614 9.43 -27.00 -15.16
N LYS A 615 10.48 -27.64 -15.69
CA LYS A 615 11.20 -28.73 -14.99
C LYS A 615 11.83 -28.22 -13.69
N LEU A 616 12.50 -27.06 -13.73
CA LEU A 616 13.10 -26.44 -12.55
C LEU A 616 12.06 -26.12 -11.46
N ALA A 617 10.94 -25.50 -11.86
CA ALA A 617 9.86 -25.18 -10.93
C ALA A 617 9.19 -26.42 -10.32
N ALA A 618 9.13 -27.53 -11.06
CA ALA A 618 8.60 -28.80 -10.54
C ALA A 618 9.55 -29.44 -9.51
N THR A 619 10.86 -29.38 -9.73
CA THR A 619 11.86 -29.87 -8.76
C THR A 619 11.90 -29.06 -7.46
N GLU A 620 11.66 -27.75 -7.49
CA GLU A 620 11.60 -26.93 -6.27
C GLU A 620 10.37 -27.26 -5.42
N GLY A 621 9.23 -27.56 -6.04
CA GLY A 621 8.00 -27.93 -5.33
C GLY A 621 8.04 -29.28 -4.61
N GLU A 622 8.91 -30.21 -5.02
CA GLU A 622 9.09 -31.51 -4.33
C GLU A 622 9.96 -31.40 -3.06
N VAL A 623 10.79 -30.35 -2.94
CA VAL A 623 11.66 -30.14 -1.78
C VAL A 623 10.89 -29.52 -0.60
N ASP A 624 9.85 -28.72 -0.86
CA ASP A 624 9.01 -28.09 0.17
C ASP A 624 7.94 -29.03 0.78
N VAL A 625 7.80 -30.27 0.29
CA VAL A 625 6.81 -31.26 0.76
C VAL A 625 7.45 -32.39 1.59
N LYS A 626 8.78 -32.41 1.72
CA LYS A 626 9.52 -33.30 2.63
C LYS A 626 10.01 -32.53 3.85
#